data_AF-A0A7Y2DJW5-F1
#
_entry.id   AF-A0A7Y2DJW5-F1
#
_cell.length_a   1.000
_cell.length_b   1.000
_cell.length_c   1.000
_cell.angle_alpha   90.00
_cell.angle_beta   90.00
_cell.angle_gamma   90.00
#
_symmetry.space_group_name_H-M   'P 1'
#
loop_
_entity.id
_entity.type
_entity.pdbx_description
1 polymer ?
#
loop_
_entity_poly.entity_id
_entity_poly.type
_entity_poly.pdbx_seq_one_letter_code
_entity_poly.pdbx_strand_id
1 'polypeptide(L)'
;VGYIDAVNTYYGHPDLPIGSYKKDDTYSRDIATLLDCCTDYTQQIVNDTRFAHDVNTRKDVPDAVDLYKKILGQQPDSSVVIVSVGYLLNLKNLINDSLGLQLVQKKVKDLIIIGRTWFPKDTKLPLSMNLGGQQINHTAALASMVVFDYWPTAIHVAGNFMPKPFHKGKELINTPENNPVREAYRIYRERYDGWDHHLADLETVFYAIYSDKEADYFSLGTDGTPKIGLHSEPNGIRYFYNLWDTSEDSPHVYWLTKEDKFEEISKRIAELMVQPPK
;
A
#
# COMPACT_ATOMS: atom_id res chain seq x y z
N VAL A 1 -5.02 8.03 10.84
CA VAL A 1 -4.76 9.42 10.37
C VAL A 1 -3.90 10.18 11.36
N GLY A 2 -4.21 10.24 12.66
CA GLY A 2 -3.33 10.91 13.62
C GLY A 2 -1.91 10.35 13.71
N TYR A 3 -1.75 9.03 13.60
CA TYR A 3 -0.40 8.44 13.48
C TYR A 3 0.36 8.89 12.22
N ILE A 4 -0.33 9.03 11.10
CA ILE A 4 0.28 9.51 9.84
C ILE A 4 0.76 10.96 10.04
N ASP A 5 -0.07 11.77 10.70
CA ASP A 5 0.27 13.14 11.03
C ASP A 5 1.46 13.24 12.02
N ALA A 6 1.50 12.40 13.05
CA ALA A 6 2.63 12.32 13.97
C ALA A 6 3.95 11.99 13.25
N VAL A 7 3.91 11.05 12.29
CA VAL A 7 5.07 10.74 11.44
C VAL A 7 5.45 11.93 10.57
N ASN A 8 4.49 12.56 9.88
CA ASN A 8 4.74 13.72 9.04
C ASN A 8 5.34 14.90 9.83
N THR A 9 4.76 15.22 10.99
CA THR A 9 5.24 16.26 11.90
C THR A 9 6.65 15.97 12.39
N TYR A 10 6.93 14.72 12.81
CA TYR A 10 8.27 14.32 13.25
C TYR A 10 9.33 14.54 12.17
N TYR A 11 9.02 14.27 10.89
CA TYR A 11 9.93 14.48 9.76
C TYR A 11 9.86 15.90 9.15
N GLY A 12 9.27 16.88 9.84
CA GLY A 12 9.29 18.29 9.43
C GLY A 12 8.27 18.64 8.35
N HIS A 13 7.20 17.86 8.24
CA HIS A 13 6.17 18.03 7.22
C HIS A 13 4.73 18.10 7.81
N PRO A 14 4.48 18.94 8.84
CA PRO A 14 3.19 18.96 9.54
C PRO A 14 2.02 19.32 8.63
N ASP A 15 2.23 20.13 7.59
CA ASP A 15 1.16 20.60 6.71
C ASP A 15 0.84 19.65 5.54
N LEU A 16 1.39 18.42 5.53
CA LEU A 16 1.09 17.45 4.48
C LEU A 16 -0.40 17.07 4.51
N PRO A 17 -1.16 17.28 3.41
CA PRO A 17 -2.59 17.00 3.42
C PRO A 17 -2.90 15.52 3.64
N ILE A 18 -3.71 15.22 4.64
CA ILE A 18 -4.20 13.87 4.93
C ILE A 18 -5.68 13.80 4.57
N GLY A 19 -6.08 12.73 3.88
CA GLY A 19 -7.48 12.40 3.61
C GLY A 19 -7.83 11.06 4.22
N SER A 20 -9.11 10.83 4.50
CA SER A 20 -9.57 9.55 5.07
C SER A 20 -10.72 8.95 4.29
N TYR A 21 -10.77 7.62 4.26
CA TYR A 21 -11.95 6.89 3.84
C TYR A 21 -13.07 7.08 4.88
N LYS A 22 -14.21 7.62 4.44
CA LYS A 22 -15.31 8.02 5.33
C LYS A 22 -16.38 6.95 5.53
N LYS A 23 -16.40 5.90 4.71
CA LYS A 23 -17.38 4.83 4.87
C LYS A 23 -16.88 3.81 5.90
N ASP A 24 -17.83 3.19 6.58
CA ASP A 24 -17.59 2.07 7.49
C ASP A 24 -18.19 0.78 6.88
N ASP A 25 -17.82 0.48 5.63
CA ASP A 25 -18.33 -0.65 4.81
C ASP A 25 -17.28 -1.73 4.53
N THR A 26 -16.09 -1.58 5.12
CA THR A 26 -15.12 -2.66 5.31
C THR A 26 -15.39 -3.35 6.63
N TYR A 27 -14.69 -4.46 6.91
CA TYR A 27 -14.83 -5.14 8.20
C TYR A 27 -14.91 -4.21 9.39
N SER A 28 -15.82 -4.56 10.30
CA SER A 28 -15.84 -3.96 11.61
C SER A 28 -14.48 -4.17 12.27
N ARG A 29 -14.08 -3.15 13.05
CA ARG A 29 -12.98 -3.20 14.00
C ARG A 29 -12.97 -4.51 14.81
N ASP A 30 -14.16 -5.03 15.11
CA ASP A 30 -14.37 -6.23 15.91
C ASP A 30 -13.86 -7.50 15.22
N ILE A 31 -14.05 -7.66 13.91
CA ILE A 31 -13.55 -8.83 13.18
C ILE A 31 -12.03 -8.78 13.04
N ALA A 32 -11.48 -7.59 12.81
CA ALA A 32 -10.03 -7.43 12.74
C ALA A 32 -9.32 -7.65 14.09
N THR A 33 -10.02 -7.33 15.19
CA THR A 33 -9.59 -7.64 16.56
C THR A 33 -9.73 -9.13 16.87
N LEU A 34 -10.82 -9.78 16.46
CA LEU A 34 -11.05 -11.22 16.64
C LEU A 34 -10.03 -12.09 15.88
N LEU A 35 -9.54 -11.60 14.75
CA LEU A 35 -8.55 -12.31 13.91
C LEU A 35 -7.09 -11.95 14.24
N ASP A 36 -6.85 -11.15 15.30
CA ASP A 36 -5.54 -10.55 15.63
C ASP A 36 -4.83 -9.90 14.42
N CYS A 37 -5.60 -9.51 13.40
CA CYS A 37 -5.06 -9.09 12.11
C CYS A 37 -4.94 -7.58 11.98
N CYS A 38 -5.64 -6.81 12.82
CA CYS A 38 -5.44 -5.37 12.97
C CYS A 38 -5.57 -4.96 14.44
N THR A 39 -4.46 -4.57 15.05
CA THR A 39 -4.46 -3.96 16.39
C THR A 39 -4.58 -2.45 16.24
N ASP A 40 -5.30 -1.78 17.15
CA ASP A 40 -5.34 -0.30 17.24
C ASP A 40 -4.04 0.24 17.85
N TYR A 41 -2.91 -0.37 17.50
CA TYR A 41 -1.61 -0.13 18.14
C TYR A 41 -1.14 1.31 17.95
N THR A 42 -1.52 1.92 16.83
CA THR A 42 -1.20 3.32 16.53
C THR A 42 -1.91 4.31 17.45
N GLN A 43 -3.04 3.94 18.07
CA GLN A 43 -3.75 4.84 19.00
C GLN A 43 -2.94 5.11 20.27
N GLN A 44 -2.08 4.18 20.69
CA GLN A 44 -1.17 4.41 21.81
C GLN A 44 -0.19 5.55 21.50
N ILE A 45 0.25 5.67 20.25
CA ILE A 45 1.16 6.73 19.78
C ILE A 45 0.42 8.06 19.72
N VAL A 46 -0.81 8.07 19.19
CA VAL A 46 -1.65 9.28 19.13
C VAL A 46 -2.00 9.79 20.54
N ASN A 47 -2.20 8.91 21.51
CA ASN A 47 -2.50 9.32 22.89
C ASN A 47 -1.25 9.71 23.69
N ASP A 48 -0.05 9.54 23.14
CA ASP A 48 1.20 9.82 23.82
C ASP A 48 1.72 11.21 23.46
N THR A 49 1.82 12.06 24.48
CA THR A 49 2.25 13.46 24.35
C THR A 49 3.67 13.65 23.82
N ARG A 50 4.48 12.59 23.72
CA ARG A 50 5.82 12.63 23.11
C ARG A 50 5.77 12.88 21.59
N PHE A 51 4.66 12.56 20.93
CA PHE A 51 4.54 12.63 19.48
C PHE A 51 3.61 13.78 19.07
N ALA A 52 4.18 14.88 18.58
CA ALA A 52 3.42 16.04 18.14
C ALA A 52 2.59 15.72 16.89
N HIS A 53 1.33 16.16 16.89
CA HIS A 53 0.35 16.03 15.80
C HIS A 53 -0.82 16.99 16.07
N ASP A 54 -1.57 17.36 15.05
CA ASP A 54 -2.80 18.16 15.13
C ASP A 54 -4.05 17.43 14.58
N VAL A 55 -3.86 16.29 13.90
CA VAL A 55 -4.94 15.39 13.49
C VAL A 55 -5.13 14.27 14.52
N ASN A 56 -6.34 14.12 15.05
CA ASN A 56 -6.62 13.05 16.02
C ASN A 56 -7.35 11.89 15.35
N THR A 57 -8.44 12.19 14.65
CA THR A 57 -9.40 11.21 14.15
C THR A 57 -9.71 11.40 12.68
N ARG A 58 -10.41 10.42 12.09
CA ARG A 58 -10.92 10.54 10.71
C ARG A 58 -11.83 11.76 10.53
N LYS A 59 -12.42 12.34 11.58
CA LYS A 59 -13.31 13.51 11.46
C LYS A 59 -12.56 14.81 11.18
N ASP A 60 -11.28 14.88 11.52
CA ASP A 60 -10.49 16.11 11.47
C ASP A 60 -9.93 16.39 10.06
N VAL A 61 -9.99 15.40 9.17
CA VAL A 61 -9.44 15.45 7.81
C VAL A 61 -10.56 15.36 6.75
N PRO A 62 -10.36 15.84 5.51
CA PRO A 62 -11.33 15.66 4.43
C PRO A 62 -11.57 14.20 4.03
N ASP A 63 -12.59 13.98 3.20
CA ASP A 63 -12.73 12.73 2.44
C ASP A 63 -11.55 12.56 1.48
N ALA A 64 -11.04 11.34 1.36
CA ALA A 64 -9.89 11.05 0.52
C ALA A 64 -10.14 11.32 -0.97
N VAL A 65 -11.34 11.05 -1.49
CA VAL A 65 -11.69 11.30 -2.90
C VAL A 65 -11.72 12.80 -3.19
N ASP A 66 -12.28 13.60 -2.29
CA ASP A 66 -12.29 15.05 -2.43
C ASP A 66 -10.86 15.62 -2.37
N LEU A 67 -10.02 15.09 -1.49
CA LEU A 67 -8.61 15.47 -1.44
C LEU A 67 -7.85 15.08 -2.71
N TYR A 68 -8.06 13.86 -3.24
CA TYR A 68 -7.49 13.43 -4.52
C TYR A 68 -7.88 14.39 -5.64
N LYS A 69 -9.18 14.72 -5.78
CA LYS A 69 -9.65 15.65 -6.82
C LYS A 69 -9.00 17.03 -6.68
N LYS A 70 -8.87 17.54 -5.45
CA LYS A 70 -8.20 18.83 -5.18
C LYS A 70 -6.72 18.80 -5.60
N ILE A 71 -5.97 17.77 -5.18
CA ILE A 71 -4.54 17.66 -5.49
C ILE A 71 -4.35 17.47 -7.00
N LEU A 72 -5.01 16.48 -7.62
CA LEU A 72 -4.88 16.19 -9.04
C LEU A 72 -5.25 17.40 -9.92
N GLY A 73 -6.29 18.15 -9.54
CA GLY A 73 -6.71 19.37 -10.25
C GLY A 73 -5.63 20.45 -10.33
N GLN A 74 -4.63 20.42 -9.45
CA GLN A 74 -3.54 21.40 -9.38
C GLN A 74 -2.22 20.91 -9.98
N GLN A 75 -2.14 19.64 -10.35
CA GLN A 75 -0.92 19.07 -10.91
C GLN A 75 -0.86 19.23 -12.44
N PRO A 76 0.34 19.25 -13.03
CA PRO A 76 0.51 19.08 -14.47
C PRO A 76 -0.12 17.77 -14.99
N ASP A 77 -0.35 17.69 -16.29
CA ASP A 77 -0.83 16.47 -16.91
C ASP A 77 0.27 15.39 -16.89
N SER A 78 -0.12 14.13 -16.70
CA SER A 78 0.78 12.96 -16.64
C SER A 78 2.00 13.11 -15.71
N SER A 79 1.85 13.81 -14.57
CA SER A 79 2.96 14.05 -13.64
C SER A 79 2.82 13.34 -12.30
N VAL A 80 1.64 12.81 -11.98
CA VAL A 80 1.35 12.23 -10.66
C VAL A 80 1.56 10.73 -10.66
N VAL A 81 2.39 10.23 -9.76
CA VAL A 81 2.45 8.80 -9.44
C VAL A 81 1.67 8.56 -8.16
N ILE A 82 0.73 7.61 -8.18
CA ILE A 82 -0.02 7.18 -7.00
C ILE A 82 0.60 5.87 -6.52
N VAL A 83 0.96 5.78 -5.24
CA VAL A 83 1.45 4.55 -4.61
C VAL A 83 0.42 4.06 -3.61
N SER A 84 -0.13 2.87 -3.82
CA SER A 84 -1.09 2.25 -2.90
C SER A 84 -0.46 1.07 -2.16
N VAL A 85 -0.34 1.23 -0.85
CA VAL A 85 0.17 0.22 0.10
C VAL A 85 -0.93 -0.32 1.04
N GLY A 86 -2.19 -0.19 0.64
CA GLY A 86 -3.35 -0.69 1.38
C GLY A 86 -4.53 -0.98 0.45
N TYR A 87 -5.71 -1.19 1.02
CA TYR A 87 -6.93 -1.48 0.26
C TYR A 87 -7.25 -0.40 -0.79
N LEU A 88 -7.74 -0.82 -1.95
CA LEU A 88 -7.99 0.04 -3.11
C LEU A 88 -9.34 0.77 -3.09
N LEU A 89 -9.98 0.89 -1.92
CA LEU A 89 -11.33 1.45 -1.75
C LEU A 89 -11.42 2.92 -2.14
N ASN A 90 -10.43 3.72 -1.74
CA ASN A 90 -10.35 5.14 -2.12
C ASN A 90 -10.20 5.29 -3.64
N LEU A 91 -9.35 4.46 -4.25
CA LEU A 91 -9.10 4.50 -5.69
C LEU A 91 -10.32 4.06 -6.49
N LYS A 92 -11.01 3.00 -6.06
CA LYS A 92 -12.31 2.58 -6.63
C LYS A 92 -13.35 3.71 -6.55
N ASN A 93 -13.47 4.38 -5.40
CA ASN A 93 -14.41 5.50 -5.28
C ASN A 93 -13.99 6.70 -6.15
N LEU A 94 -12.68 6.95 -6.30
CA LEU A 94 -12.15 8.02 -7.13
C LEU A 94 -12.48 7.81 -8.62
N ILE A 95 -12.31 6.60 -9.16
CA ILE A 95 -12.64 6.32 -10.56
C ILE A 95 -14.14 6.15 -10.83
N ASN A 96 -14.95 5.94 -9.79
CA ASN A 96 -16.41 5.97 -9.89
C ASN A 96 -17.01 7.38 -9.80
N ASP A 97 -16.24 8.38 -9.36
CA ASP A 97 -16.61 9.80 -9.43
C ASP A 97 -16.25 10.33 -10.83
N SER A 98 -17.20 10.96 -11.53
CA SER A 98 -16.99 11.40 -12.93
C SER A 98 -15.85 12.40 -13.09
N LEU A 99 -15.67 13.32 -12.14
CA LEU A 99 -14.55 14.27 -12.16
C LEU A 99 -13.26 13.58 -11.72
N GLY A 100 -13.34 12.70 -10.72
CA GLY A 100 -12.23 11.86 -10.26
C GLY A 100 -11.62 11.04 -11.40
N LEU A 101 -12.44 10.34 -12.18
CA LEU A 101 -11.99 9.58 -13.35
C LEU A 101 -11.30 10.45 -14.39
N GLN A 102 -11.87 11.60 -14.73
CA GLN A 102 -11.28 12.56 -15.68
C GLN A 102 -9.93 13.08 -15.20
N LEU A 103 -9.82 13.40 -13.90
CA LEU A 103 -8.57 13.85 -13.30
C LEU A 103 -7.53 12.74 -13.29
N VAL A 104 -7.90 11.49 -12.96
CA VAL A 104 -6.98 10.36 -13.02
C VAL A 104 -6.45 10.18 -14.44
N GLN A 105 -7.33 10.11 -15.44
CA GLN A 105 -6.98 9.99 -16.87
C GLN A 105 -5.99 11.06 -17.32
N LYS A 106 -6.17 12.30 -16.85
CA LYS A 106 -5.39 13.44 -17.30
C LYS A 106 -4.08 13.64 -16.53
N LYS A 107 -4.07 13.33 -15.24
CA LYS A 107 -3.03 13.79 -14.30
C LYS A 107 -2.12 12.67 -13.82
N VAL A 108 -2.63 11.45 -13.74
CA VAL A 108 -1.85 10.32 -13.25
C VAL A 108 -0.98 9.76 -14.38
N LYS A 109 0.31 9.59 -14.10
CA LYS A 109 1.25 8.85 -14.94
C LYS A 109 1.07 7.36 -14.69
N ASP A 110 1.38 6.94 -13.46
CA ASP A 110 1.41 5.54 -13.04
C ASP A 110 0.68 5.34 -11.72
N LEU A 111 -0.06 4.23 -11.60
CA LEU A 111 -0.56 3.71 -10.33
C LEU A 111 0.29 2.51 -9.92
N ILE A 112 1.00 2.61 -8.80
CA ILE A 112 1.87 1.57 -8.28
C ILE A 112 1.17 0.89 -7.10
N ILE A 113 0.86 -0.39 -7.22
CA ILE A 113 0.11 -1.17 -6.23
C ILE A 113 0.99 -2.28 -5.68
N ILE A 114 0.98 -2.43 -4.36
CA ILE A 114 1.43 -3.66 -3.75
C ILE A 114 0.40 -4.78 -4.00
N GLY A 115 0.66 -5.62 -4.99
CA GLY A 115 -0.21 -6.75 -5.34
C GLY A 115 0.18 -8.04 -4.65
N ARG A 116 1.48 -8.25 -4.47
CA ARG A 116 2.14 -9.40 -3.81
C ARG A 116 1.44 -10.74 -4.07
N THR A 117 1.54 -11.20 -5.32
CA THR A 117 1.45 -12.60 -5.81
C THR A 117 1.34 -12.54 -7.35
N TRP A 118 2.16 -13.29 -8.14
CA TRP A 118 1.93 -13.74 -9.54
C TRP A 118 3.00 -14.64 -10.17
N PHE A 119 3.73 -15.45 -9.39
CA PHE A 119 4.76 -16.29 -9.99
C PHE A 119 4.63 -17.77 -9.59
N PRO A 120 4.56 -18.68 -10.59
CA PRO A 120 4.58 -18.42 -12.04
C PRO A 120 3.29 -17.74 -12.57
N LYS A 121 3.37 -17.08 -13.74
CA LYS A 121 2.22 -16.45 -14.42
C LYS A 121 1.07 -17.44 -14.61
N ASP A 122 -0.15 -16.93 -14.77
CA ASP A 122 -1.38 -17.73 -14.90
C ASP A 122 -1.70 -18.65 -13.70
N THR A 123 -0.94 -18.57 -12.59
CA THR A 123 -1.27 -19.27 -11.34
C THR A 123 -2.36 -18.52 -10.61
N LYS A 124 -3.44 -19.21 -10.20
CA LYS A 124 -4.47 -18.64 -9.33
C LYS A 124 -3.99 -18.67 -7.90
N LEU A 125 -3.87 -17.51 -7.27
CA LEU A 125 -3.43 -17.40 -5.88
C LEU A 125 -4.50 -16.68 -5.04
N PRO A 126 -4.61 -17.00 -3.73
CA PRO A 126 -5.45 -16.24 -2.83
C PRO A 126 -5.03 -14.77 -2.81
N LEU A 127 -6.01 -13.88 -2.62
CA LEU A 127 -5.73 -12.44 -2.54
C LEU A 127 -4.70 -12.13 -1.46
N SER A 128 -3.73 -11.28 -1.79
CA SER A 128 -2.86 -10.67 -0.78
C SER A 128 -3.66 -9.81 0.19
N MET A 129 -3.02 -9.44 1.30
CA MET A 129 -3.68 -8.63 2.32
C MET A 129 -4.27 -7.34 1.74
N ASN A 130 -3.53 -6.63 0.89
CA ASN A 130 -3.94 -5.33 0.37
C ASN A 130 -4.93 -5.40 -0.80
N LEU A 131 -5.07 -6.57 -1.43
CA LEU A 131 -6.07 -6.79 -2.48
C LEU A 131 -7.40 -7.35 -1.97
N GLY A 132 -7.45 -7.86 -0.74
CA GLY A 132 -8.70 -8.39 -0.17
C GLY A 132 -8.53 -9.30 1.05
N GLY A 133 -7.35 -9.32 1.68
CA GLY A 133 -7.18 -9.98 2.98
C GLY A 133 -7.28 -11.51 2.94
N GLN A 134 -6.82 -12.21 1.89
CA GLN A 134 -6.97 -13.68 1.80
C GLN A 134 -8.43 -14.17 2.01
N GLN A 135 -9.41 -13.57 1.33
CA GLN A 135 -10.86 -13.83 1.47
C GLN A 135 -11.52 -13.27 2.71
N ILE A 136 -10.77 -12.56 3.55
CA ILE A 136 -11.38 -11.85 4.64
C ILE A 136 -12.23 -10.76 3.93
N ASN A 137 -11.66 -9.74 3.28
CA ASN A 137 -12.46 -8.54 2.99
C ASN A 137 -13.07 -8.51 1.59
N HIS A 138 -14.31 -9.02 1.45
CA HIS A 138 -15.07 -9.00 0.18
C HIS A 138 -15.20 -7.59 -0.42
N THR A 139 -15.47 -6.56 0.39
CA THR A 139 -15.57 -5.16 -0.11
C THR A 139 -14.25 -4.69 -0.70
N ALA A 140 -13.12 -5.04 -0.06
CA ALA A 140 -11.80 -4.71 -0.57
C ALA A 140 -11.45 -5.52 -1.84
N ALA A 141 -11.82 -6.80 -1.90
CA ALA A 141 -11.64 -7.64 -3.09
C ALA A 141 -12.38 -7.08 -4.31
N LEU A 142 -13.63 -6.66 -4.12
CA LEU A 142 -14.43 -6.01 -5.17
C LEU A 142 -13.83 -4.66 -5.58
N ALA A 143 -13.30 -3.89 -4.63
CA ALA A 143 -12.61 -2.64 -4.97
C ALA A 143 -11.37 -2.89 -5.82
N SER A 144 -10.59 -3.92 -5.50
CA SER A 144 -9.42 -4.32 -6.29
C SER A 144 -9.81 -4.78 -7.69
N MET A 145 -10.90 -5.55 -7.83
CA MET A 145 -11.44 -5.95 -9.13
C MET A 145 -11.79 -4.71 -9.97
N VAL A 146 -12.53 -3.76 -9.40
CA VAL A 146 -12.90 -2.52 -10.11
C VAL A 146 -11.68 -1.68 -10.50
N VAL A 147 -10.67 -1.58 -9.64
CA VAL A 147 -9.44 -0.84 -9.99
C VAL A 147 -8.67 -1.54 -11.10
N PHE A 148 -8.51 -2.86 -11.04
CA PHE A 148 -7.81 -3.59 -12.11
C PHE A 148 -8.56 -3.57 -13.45
N ASP A 149 -9.89 -3.62 -13.42
CA ASP A 149 -10.69 -3.64 -14.66
C ASP A 149 -10.87 -2.25 -15.31
N TYR A 150 -10.87 -1.17 -14.52
CA TYR A 150 -11.30 0.15 -14.99
C TYR A 150 -10.33 1.30 -14.73
N TRP A 151 -9.17 1.07 -14.10
CA TRP A 151 -8.19 2.12 -13.93
C TRP A 151 -7.61 2.56 -15.30
N PRO A 152 -7.59 3.87 -15.60
CA PRO A 152 -7.41 4.31 -16.98
C PRO A 152 -5.95 4.56 -17.40
N THR A 153 -4.98 4.42 -16.50
CA THR A 153 -3.54 4.61 -16.78
C THR A 153 -2.76 3.34 -16.47
N ALA A 154 -1.45 3.33 -16.73
CA ALA A 154 -0.62 2.16 -16.41
C ALA A 154 -0.70 1.83 -14.91
N ILE A 155 -0.84 0.53 -14.62
CA ILE A 155 -0.78 -0.01 -13.26
C ILE A 155 0.50 -0.81 -13.17
N HIS A 156 1.31 -0.54 -12.14
CA HIS A 156 2.50 -1.32 -11.81
C HIS A 156 2.21 -2.15 -10.56
N VAL A 157 2.05 -3.45 -10.73
CA VAL A 157 1.67 -4.37 -9.64
C VAL A 157 2.88 -5.17 -9.16
N ALA A 158 3.15 -5.14 -7.85
CA ALA A 158 4.22 -5.92 -7.24
C ALA A 158 3.94 -7.43 -7.36
N GLY A 159 4.86 -8.19 -7.94
CA GLY A 159 4.67 -9.60 -8.31
C GLY A 159 5.12 -10.65 -7.28
N ASN A 160 6.09 -10.39 -6.39
CA ASN A 160 6.57 -11.45 -5.49
C ASN A 160 7.14 -11.01 -4.13
N PHE A 161 7.31 -12.03 -3.28
CA PHE A 161 7.66 -12.07 -1.87
C PHE A 161 9.13 -11.74 -1.58
N MET A 162 9.37 -10.91 -0.55
CA MET A 162 10.69 -10.80 0.06
C MET A 162 10.86 -11.85 1.15
N PRO A 163 11.91 -12.69 1.09
CA PRO A 163 12.15 -13.67 2.12
C PRO A 163 12.62 -13.02 3.44
N LYS A 164 12.37 -13.73 4.54
CA LYS A 164 12.67 -13.31 5.91
C LYS A 164 14.09 -12.74 6.13
N PRO A 165 15.17 -13.23 5.47
CA PRO A 165 16.52 -12.68 5.65
C PRO A 165 16.68 -11.20 5.31
N PHE A 166 15.73 -10.60 4.57
CA PHE A 166 15.77 -9.20 4.14
C PHE A 166 14.85 -8.29 4.95
N HIS A 167 14.35 -8.75 6.09
CA HIS A 167 13.68 -7.91 7.07
C HIS A 167 14.69 -6.94 7.71
N LYS A 168 14.26 -5.70 7.96
CA LYS A 168 15.13 -4.64 8.52
C LYS A 168 14.44 -3.78 9.59
N GLY A 169 13.28 -4.21 10.09
CA GLY A 169 12.51 -3.44 11.07
C GLY A 169 13.25 -3.16 12.37
N LYS A 170 14.19 -4.05 12.74
CA LYS A 170 15.00 -3.94 13.96
C LYS A 170 15.96 -2.74 13.98
N GLU A 171 16.32 -2.18 12.82
CA GLU A 171 17.27 -1.07 12.75
C GLU A 171 16.69 0.20 13.42
N LEU A 172 15.36 0.31 13.51
CA LEU A 172 14.67 1.40 14.22
C LEU A 172 14.98 1.45 15.72
N ILE A 173 15.45 0.36 16.35
CA ILE A 173 15.91 0.33 17.75
C ILE A 173 17.08 1.33 17.99
N ASN A 174 17.75 1.76 16.93
CA ASN A 174 18.87 2.70 17.02
C ASN A 174 18.45 4.18 16.83
N THR A 175 17.15 4.47 16.67
CA THR A 175 16.64 5.84 16.47
C THR A 175 16.13 6.47 17.77
N PRO A 176 15.89 7.79 17.89
CA PRO A 176 15.40 8.41 19.12
C PRO A 176 14.05 7.84 19.62
N GLU A 177 13.82 7.83 20.94
CA GLU A 177 12.57 7.31 21.54
C GLU A 177 11.32 8.12 21.17
N ASN A 178 11.48 9.38 20.77
CA ASN A 178 10.40 10.23 20.28
C ASN A 178 10.13 10.04 18.77
N ASN A 179 10.76 9.05 18.11
CA ASN A 179 10.43 8.70 16.73
C ASN A 179 9.14 7.86 16.68
N PRO A 180 8.03 8.36 16.09
CA PRO A 180 6.77 7.62 16.02
C PRO A 180 6.86 6.34 15.16
N VAL A 181 7.78 6.28 14.20
CA VAL A 181 8.03 5.07 13.39
C VAL A 181 8.69 3.99 14.24
N ARG A 182 9.68 4.35 15.07
CA ARG A 182 10.27 3.44 16.06
C ARG A 182 9.21 2.85 16.97
N GLU A 183 8.36 3.71 17.54
CA GLU A 183 7.35 3.29 18.50
C GLU A 183 6.28 2.39 17.86
N ALA A 184 5.89 2.65 16.62
CA ALA A 184 5.00 1.77 15.87
C ALA A 184 5.58 0.36 15.68
N TYR A 185 6.85 0.27 15.29
CA TYR A 185 7.52 -1.02 15.17
C TYR A 185 7.62 -1.72 16.53
N ARG A 186 7.95 -0.98 17.59
CA ARG A 186 7.99 -1.51 18.96
C ARG A 186 6.66 -2.16 19.34
N ILE A 187 5.58 -1.40 19.35
CA ILE A 187 4.26 -1.88 19.80
C ILE A 187 3.76 -3.00 18.89
N TYR A 188 3.96 -2.89 17.57
CA TYR A 188 3.48 -3.89 16.63
C TYR A 188 4.26 -5.21 16.73
N ARG A 189 5.58 -5.15 16.96
CA ARG A 189 6.47 -6.31 16.82
C ARG A 189 6.92 -6.94 18.14
N GLU A 190 7.04 -6.19 19.25
CA GLU A 190 7.49 -6.75 20.53
C GLU A 190 6.60 -7.91 21.02
N ARG A 191 5.32 -7.91 20.67
CA ARG A 191 4.40 -9.04 20.97
C ARG A 191 4.74 -10.35 20.26
N TYR A 192 5.69 -10.33 19.32
CA TYR A 192 6.17 -11.47 18.53
C TYR A 192 7.69 -11.69 18.69
N ASP A 193 8.27 -11.39 19.86
CA ASP A 193 9.68 -11.65 20.21
C ASP A 193 10.72 -11.03 19.25
N GLY A 194 10.53 -9.77 18.86
CA GLY A 194 11.55 -9.00 18.14
C GLY A 194 10.97 -7.79 17.43
N TRP A 195 11.81 -7.02 16.73
CA TRP A 195 11.40 -5.82 15.99
C TRP A 195 11.40 -6.02 14.47
N ASP A 196 11.88 -7.18 14.01
CA ASP A 196 12.24 -7.37 12.62
C ASP A 196 11.05 -7.72 11.73
N HIS A 197 10.73 -6.85 10.77
CA HIS A 197 9.53 -6.95 9.94
C HIS A 197 9.87 -6.84 8.44
N HIS A 198 8.99 -7.40 7.60
CA HIS A 198 9.14 -7.33 6.15
C HIS A 198 9.01 -5.89 5.65
N LEU A 199 9.66 -5.55 4.55
CA LEU A 199 9.65 -4.20 3.98
C LEU A 199 8.67 -4.08 2.81
N ALA A 200 7.53 -4.76 2.89
CA ALA A 200 6.56 -4.89 1.80
C ALA A 200 6.14 -3.56 1.15
N ASP A 201 5.64 -2.67 1.99
CA ASP A 201 5.16 -1.37 1.57
C ASP A 201 6.34 -0.48 1.15
N LEU A 202 7.46 -0.56 1.88
CA LEU A 202 8.67 0.21 1.62
C LEU A 202 9.38 -0.19 0.32
N GLU A 203 9.36 -1.46 -0.05
CA GLU A 203 9.87 -1.97 -1.33
C GLU A 203 9.03 -1.41 -2.49
N THR A 204 7.70 -1.33 -2.31
CA THR A 204 6.80 -0.74 -3.31
C THR A 204 7.08 0.76 -3.48
N VAL A 205 7.32 1.48 -2.37
CA VAL A 205 7.74 2.89 -2.41
C VAL A 205 9.14 3.04 -3.02
N PHE A 206 10.06 2.11 -2.71
CA PHE A 206 11.40 2.10 -3.28
C PHE A 206 11.35 1.91 -4.81
N TYR A 207 10.55 0.97 -5.30
CA TYR A 207 10.27 0.81 -6.72
C TYR A 207 9.76 2.11 -7.34
N ALA A 208 8.77 2.76 -6.73
CA ALA A 208 8.21 4.02 -7.22
C ALA A 208 9.24 5.16 -7.39
N ILE A 209 10.30 5.17 -6.57
CA ILE A 209 11.32 6.22 -6.58
C ILE A 209 12.52 5.87 -7.49
N TYR A 210 12.84 4.58 -7.58
CA TYR A 210 14.10 4.11 -8.17
C TYR A 210 13.93 3.27 -9.45
N SER A 211 12.70 2.92 -9.88
CA SER A 211 12.48 2.10 -11.08
C SER A 211 13.16 2.67 -12.33
N ASP A 212 13.14 4.00 -12.50
CA ASP A 212 13.76 4.68 -13.65
C ASP A 212 15.28 4.87 -13.49
N LYS A 213 15.80 4.87 -12.25
CA LYS A 213 17.20 5.18 -11.93
C LYS A 213 18.06 3.93 -11.81
N GLU A 214 17.46 2.86 -11.30
CA GLU A 214 18.08 1.58 -10.98
C GLU A 214 17.29 0.47 -11.67
N ALA A 215 17.07 0.61 -12.98
CA ALA A 215 16.27 -0.34 -13.76
C ALA A 215 16.80 -1.79 -13.64
N ASP A 216 18.10 -1.95 -13.40
CA ASP A 216 18.74 -3.24 -13.18
C ASP A 216 18.29 -3.94 -11.88
N TYR A 217 17.61 -3.25 -10.97
CA TYR A 217 17.10 -3.85 -9.72
C TYR A 217 15.81 -4.63 -9.92
N PHE A 218 15.10 -4.37 -11.01
CA PHE A 218 13.77 -4.88 -11.22
C PHE A 218 13.67 -5.64 -12.54
N SER A 219 12.85 -6.68 -12.54
CA SER A 219 12.37 -7.35 -13.75
C SER A 219 10.92 -6.91 -13.97
N LEU A 220 10.65 -6.37 -15.15
CA LEU A 220 9.31 -5.96 -15.56
C LEU A 220 8.74 -7.00 -16.53
N GLY A 221 7.42 -7.21 -16.49
CA GLY A 221 6.72 -7.80 -17.62
C GLY A 221 5.44 -7.07 -17.94
N THR A 222 5.16 -7.05 -19.24
CA THR A 222 4.13 -6.24 -19.89
C THR A 222 3.19 -7.10 -20.75
N ASP A 223 3.43 -8.41 -20.80
CA ASP A 223 2.64 -9.39 -21.54
C ASP A 223 1.50 -9.88 -20.64
N GLY A 224 0.44 -9.07 -20.55
CA GLY A 224 -0.76 -9.45 -19.81
C GLY A 224 -1.44 -8.29 -19.09
N THR A 225 -2.33 -8.64 -18.18
CA THR A 225 -3.06 -7.67 -17.35
C THR A 225 -3.34 -8.25 -15.96
N PRO A 226 -3.32 -7.44 -14.88
CA PRO A 226 -3.73 -7.91 -13.57
C PRO A 226 -5.26 -8.09 -13.54
N LYS A 227 -5.73 -9.22 -12.99
CA LYS A 227 -7.15 -9.51 -12.80
C LYS A 227 -7.43 -9.95 -11.37
N ILE A 228 -8.65 -9.67 -10.91
CA ILE A 228 -9.26 -10.35 -9.77
C ILE A 228 -10.40 -11.20 -10.31
N GLY A 229 -10.31 -12.52 -10.16
CA GLY A 229 -11.39 -13.45 -10.46
C GLY A 229 -12.13 -13.90 -9.20
N LEU A 230 -13.32 -14.48 -9.39
CA LEU A 230 -14.08 -15.17 -8.35
C LEU A 230 -14.24 -16.64 -8.75
N HIS A 231 -13.66 -17.55 -7.97
CA HIS A 231 -13.89 -18.98 -8.12
C HIS A 231 -15.12 -19.39 -7.31
N SER A 232 -15.92 -20.31 -7.86
CA SER A 232 -17.04 -20.95 -7.16
C SER A 232 -16.88 -22.45 -7.28
N GLU A 233 -16.75 -23.12 -6.14
CA GLU A 233 -16.70 -24.58 -6.06
C GLU A 233 -18.11 -25.19 -6.17
N PRO A 234 -18.24 -26.45 -6.62
CA PRO A 234 -19.53 -27.14 -6.70
C PRO A 234 -20.29 -27.24 -5.37
N ASN A 235 -19.58 -27.18 -4.25
CA ASN A 235 -20.14 -27.19 -2.89
C ASN A 235 -20.68 -25.81 -2.44
N GLY A 236 -20.58 -24.77 -3.29
CA GLY A 236 -21.02 -23.42 -3.00
C GLY A 236 -19.98 -22.49 -2.36
N ILE A 237 -18.77 -22.99 -2.03
CA ILE A 237 -17.67 -22.16 -1.53
C ILE A 237 -17.22 -21.20 -2.64
N ARG A 238 -17.01 -19.93 -2.28
CA ARG A 238 -16.50 -18.91 -3.19
C ARG A 238 -15.25 -18.27 -2.62
N TYR A 239 -14.27 -18.04 -3.47
CA TYR A 239 -13.08 -17.31 -3.11
C TYR A 239 -12.59 -16.47 -4.29
N PHE A 240 -12.16 -15.26 -4.00
CA PHE A 240 -11.45 -14.44 -4.94
C PHE A 240 -10.06 -15.01 -5.20
N TYR A 241 -9.57 -14.88 -6.40
CA TYR A 241 -8.16 -15.10 -6.68
C TYR A 241 -7.73 -13.93 -7.52
N ASN A 242 -6.50 -13.55 -7.35
CA ASN A 242 -5.93 -12.60 -8.27
C ASN A 242 -5.29 -13.46 -9.43
N LEU A 243 -4.99 -12.90 -10.61
CA LEU A 243 -4.04 -13.49 -11.57
C LEU A 243 -3.33 -12.43 -12.42
N TRP A 244 -2.21 -12.78 -13.05
CA TRP A 244 -1.71 -12.07 -14.23
C TRP A 244 -2.18 -12.84 -15.46
N ASP A 245 -3.12 -12.25 -16.20
CA ASP A 245 -3.77 -12.88 -17.35
C ASP A 245 -2.97 -12.57 -18.62
N THR A 246 -2.32 -13.58 -19.19
CA THR A 246 -1.51 -13.45 -20.40
C THR A 246 -2.32 -13.53 -21.70
N SER A 247 -3.63 -13.76 -21.62
CA SER A 247 -4.51 -13.85 -22.80
C SER A 247 -5.02 -12.49 -23.29
N GLU A 248 -4.89 -11.44 -22.48
CA GLU A 248 -5.23 -10.06 -22.80
C GLU A 248 -3.97 -9.18 -22.78
N ASP A 249 -3.84 -8.25 -23.72
CA ASP A 249 -2.77 -7.25 -23.68
C ASP A 249 -3.25 -5.97 -22.97
N SER A 250 -2.35 -5.26 -22.29
CA SER A 250 -2.70 -4.05 -21.54
C SER A 250 -1.48 -3.14 -21.34
N PRO A 251 -1.68 -1.85 -21.00
CA PRO A 251 -0.57 -0.98 -20.62
C PRO A 251 -0.04 -1.25 -19.20
N HIS A 252 -0.54 -2.29 -18.52
CA HIS A 252 -0.16 -2.59 -17.15
C HIS A 252 1.14 -3.39 -17.10
N VAL A 253 1.80 -3.31 -15.95
CA VAL A 253 3.12 -3.86 -15.71
C VAL A 253 3.07 -4.67 -14.42
N TYR A 254 3.61 -5.88 -14.42
CA TYR A 254 4.06 -6.46 -13.16
C TYR A 254 5.55 -6.18 -12.98
N TRP A 255 5.98 -6.04 -11.73
CA TRP A 255 7.39 -5.89 -11.41
C TRP A 255 7.83 -6.85 -10.33
N LEU A 256 9.08 -7.29 -10.44
CA LEU A 256 9.76 -8.17 -9.49
C LEU A 256 11.10 -7.55 -9.11
N THR A 257 11.42 -7.55 -7.83
CA THR A 257 12.79 -7.32 -7.38
C THR A 257 13.64 -8.53 -7.77
N LYS A 258 14.80 -8.30 -8.38
CA LYS A 258 15.73 -9.39 -8.73
C LYS A 258 16.36 -9.98 -7.46
N GLU A 259 16.52 -11.30 -7.43
CA GLU A 259 16.92 -12.01 -6.21
C GLU A 259 18.31 -11.58 -5.71
N ASP A 260 19.25 -11.31 -6.62
CA ASP A 260 20.60 -10.83 -6.33
C ASP A 260 20.63 -9.39 -5.79
N LYS A 261 19.49 -8.68 -5.83
CA LYS A 261 19.35 -7.29 -5.40
C LYS A 261 18.63 -7.11 -4.07
N PHE A 262 18.04 -8.17 -3.52
CA PHE A 262 17.31 -8.08 -2.25
C PHE A 262 18.15 -7.57 -1.08
N GLU A 263 19.39 -8.02 -0.93
CA GLU A 263 20.27 -7.58 0.17
C GLU A 263 20.60 -6.09 0.05
N GLU A 264 20.97 -5.66 -1.15
CA GLU A 264 21.31 -4.27 -1.49
C GLU A 264 20.13 -3.34 -1.23
N ILE A 265 18.95 -3.67 -1.77
CA ILE A 265 17.72 -2.88 -1.62
C ILE A 265 17.29 -2.84 -0.16
N SER A 266 17.27 -3.99 0.54
CA SER A 266 16.86 -4.01 1.94
C SER A 266 17.80 -3.19 2.83
N LYS A 267 19.12 -3.27 2.61
CA LYS A 267 20.09 -2.41 3.30
C LYS A 267 19.81 -0.94 3.02
N ARG A 268 19.56 -0.58 1.76
CA ARG A 268 19.26 0.81 1.39
C ARG A 268 17.97 1.33 2.03
N ILE A 269 16.91 0.53 2.05
CA ILE A 269 15.66 0.86 2.73
C ILE A 269 15.93 1.06 4.23
N ALA A 270 16.70 0.17 4.86
CA ALA A 270 17.04 0.28 6.28
C ALA A 270 17.79 1.58 6.61
N GLU A 271 18.78 1.94 5.78
CA GLU A 271 19.52 3.21 5.90
C GLU A 271 18.59 4.42 5.81
N LEU A 272 17.60 4.38 4.91
CA LEU A 272 16.61 5.45 4.75
C LEU A 272 15.63 5.52 5.93
N MET A 273 15.19 4.37 6.45
CA MET A 273 14.24 4.29 7.56
C MET A 273 14.76 4.90 8.87
N VAL A 274 16.08 4.83 9.10
CA VAL A 274 16.70 5.30 10.34
C VAL A 274 17.27 6.72 10.25
N GLN A 275 17.08 7.40 9.11
CA GLN A 275 17.52 8.78 8.97
C GLN A 275 16.81 9.66 10.00
N PRO A 276 17.54 10.53 10.73
CA PRO A 276 16.90 11.49 11.61
C PRO A 276 16.11 12.52 10.78
N PRO A 277 15.12 13.19 11.38
CA PRO A 277 14.53 14.40 10.81
C PRO A 277 15.61 15.42 10.45
N LYS A 278 15.37 16.19 9.38
CA LYS A 278 16.28 17.26 8.92
C LYS A 278 16.07 18.57 9.68
#